data_AF-A0A0F9QXD3-F1
#
_entry.id   AF-A0A0F9QXD3-F1
#
_cell.length_a   1.000
_cell.length_b   1.000
_cell.length_c   1.000
_cell.angle_alpha   90.00
_cell.angle_beta   90.00
_cell.angle_gamma   90.00
#
_symmetry.space_group_name_H-M   'P 1'
#
loop_
_entity.id
_entity.type
_entity.pdbx_description
1 polymer ?
#
loop_
_entity_poly.entity_id
_entity_poly.type
_entity_poly.pdbx_seq_one_letter_code
_entity_poly.pdbx_strand_id
1 'polypeptide(L)'
;MNHDTESHEPLEGSRVAYMQGQCIMKKVITTAIILFSSFITVAHAAPVTVNFNSLSFSNVSSYTTQGVTFSKGSANISTDRTPTGSRGLSGTSFSSADPFKAVIAGGAKSVSVDLGDNGNDLDRIFLSVFDADDNILGTTAINCCGGSSRTMVTLSLAFENISYAIFGTIGGLYKNSVYADNFTYTANVSEVPLPAAAWLFASGLMGFTAMRRRYNLKK
;
A
#
# COMPACT_ATOMS: atom_id res chain seq x y z
N MET A 1 -0.89 75.86 -7.20
CA MET A 1 -1.78 76.80 -7.91
C MET A 1 -3.17 76.49 -7.43
N ASN A 2 -3.71 77.42 -6.65
CA ASN A 2 -4.99 77.36 -5.96
C ASN A 2 -6.16 77.19 -6.93
N HIS A 3 -7.23 76.52 -6.50
CA HIS A 3 -8.51 77.21 -6.39
C HIS A 3 -9.48 76.44 -5.50
N ASP A 4 -9.84 77.09 -4.39
CA ASP A 4 -11.01 76.84 -3.57
C ASP A 4 -12.31 77.14 -4.33
N THR A 5 -13.43 76.87 -3.64
CA THR A 5 -14.85 77.27 -3.87
C THR A 5 -15.70 76.23 -4.62
N GLU A 6 -16.94 75.91 -4.25
CA GLU A 6 -17.88 76.53 -3.30
C GLU A 6 -18.96 75.51 -2.89
N SER A 7 -19.52 75.73 -1.71
CA SER A 7 -20.66 75.06 -1.09
C SER A 7 -21.99 75.26 -1.83
N HIS A 8 -22.86 74.24 -1.81
CA HIS A 8 -24.31 74.44 -1.74
C HIS A 8 -25.03 73.17 -1.26
N GLU A 9 -25.52 73.19 -0.03
CA GLU A 9 -26.80 72.55 0.36
C GLU A 9 -27.95 73.56 0.07
N PRO A 10 -29.27 73.27 0.23
CA PRO A 10 -29.93 72.12 0.90
C PRO A 10 -31.26 71.63 0.27
N LEU A 11 -31.89 70.72 1.02
CA LEU A 11 -33.34 70.47 1.22
C LEU A 11 -33.99 69.26 0.52
N GLU A 12 -34.17 68.24 1.36
CA GLU A 12 -35.46 67.77 1.88
C GLU A 12 -36.53 67.27 0.89
N GLY A 13 -36.89 65.99 1.05
CA GLY A 13 -38.04 65.38 0.38
C GLY A 13 -37.90 63.86 0.33
N SER A 14 -38.00 63.17 1.47
CA SER A 14 -39.25 62.56 1.94
C SER A 14 -39.67 61.31 1.16
N ARG A 15 -39.88 60.23 1.94
CA ARG A 15 -40.55 58.95 1.60
C ARG A 15 -39.65 57.98 0.82
N VAL A 16 -39.60 56.67 1.04
CA VAL A 16 -40.55 55.68 1.53
C VAL A 16 -39.70 54.53 2.10
N ALA A 17 -39.79 54.24 3.39
CA ALA A 17 -40.33 52.99 3.95
C ALA A 17 -40.03 51.67 3.20
N TYR A 18 -39.65 50.67 4.00
CA TYR A 18 -39.55 49.24 3.70
C TYR A 18 -38.37 48.78 2.82
N MET A 19 -37.34 48.24 3.49
CA MET A 19 -36.71 46.95 3.15
C MET A 19 -35.70 46.52 4.24
N GLN A 20 -36.03 46.70 5.53
CA GLN A 20 -35.39 45.91 6.59
C GLN A 20 -36.07 44.54 6.62
N GLY A 21 -35.58 43.58 5.84
CA GLY A 21 -36.20 42.26 5.89
C GLY A 21 -35.61 41.12 5.09
N GLN A 22 -34.53 41.26 4.30
CA GLN A 22 -34.10 40.13 3.44
C GLN A 22 -32.59 39.94 3.25
N CYS A 23 -31.72 40.46 4.11
CA CYS A 23 -30.27 40.25 3.96
C CYS A 23 -29.62 39.35 5.04
N ILE A 24 -30.39 38.51 5.74
CA ILE A 24 -29.82 37.55 6.72
C ILE A 24 -30.07 36.07 6.35
N MET A 25 -30.95 35.77 5.38
CA MET A 25 -31.30 34.38 5.01
C MET A 25 -30.74 33.88 3.68
N LYS A 26 -29.75 34.55 3.07
CA LYS A 26 -29.05 34.01 1.88
C LYS A 26 -27.68 33.41 2.15
N LYS A 27 -27.11 33.60 3.35
CA LYS A 27 -25.78 33.06 3.72
C LYS A 27 -25.79 31.64 4.29
N VAL A 28 -26.96 31.04 4.53
CA VAL A 28 -27.05 29.72 5.18
C VAL A 28 -27.23 28.57 4.17
N ILE A 29 -27.62 28.86 2.93
CA ILE A 29 -27.93 27.81 1.94
C ILE A 29 -26.68 27.39 1.12
N THR A 30 -25.67 28.26 1.00
CA THR A 30 -24.44 27.94 0.24
C THR A 30 -23.45 27.05 1.03
N THR A 31 -23.59 26.94 2.35
CA THR A 31 -22.65 26.18 3.20
C THR A 31 -22.96 24.67 3.25
N ALA A 32 -24.12 24.23 2.75
CA ALA A 32 -24.54 22.82 2.85
C ALA A 32 -24.13 21.92 1.67
N ILE A 33 -23.68 22.49 0.55
CA ILE A 33 -23.32 21.72 -0.67
C ILE A 33 -21.83 21.34 -0.71
N ILE A 34 -20.97 22.04 0.05
CA ILE A 34 -19.52 21.78 0.07
C ILE A 34 -19.15 20.57 0.96
N LEU A 35 -20.04 20.10 1.83
CA LEU A 35 -19.72 19.06 2.82
C LEU A 35 -19.93 17.60 2.35
N PHE A 36 -20.33 17.37 1.10
CA PHE A 36 -20.57 16.02 0.55
C PHE A 36 -19.50 15.58 -0.48
N SER A 37 -18.38 16.32 -0.59
CA SER A 37 -17.24 15.98 -1.47
C SER A 37 -16.15 15.15 -0.78
N SER A 38 -16.41 14.65 0.43
CA SER A 38 -15.44 13.98 1.28
C SER A 38 -16.14 12.71 1.78
N PHE A 39 -15.76 11.47 1.47
CA PHE A 39 -14.44 10.89 1.35
C PHE A 39 -14.55 9.63 0.47
N ILE A 40 -14.02 9.63 -0.75
CA ILE A 40 -13.70 8.37 -1.42
C ILE A 40 -12.36 7.93 -0.83
N THR A 41 -12.40 7.18 0.26
CA THR A 41 -11.19 6.52 0.76
C THR A 41 -10.93 5.33 -0.13
N VAL A 42 -9.92 5.43 -1.00
CA VAL A 42 -9.41 4.26 -1.70
C VAL A 42 -8.80 3.34 -0.64
N ALA A 43 -9.34 2.13 -0.51
CA ALA A 43 -8.79 1.15 0.42
C ALA A 43 -7.42 0.71 -0.13
N HIS A 44 -6.34 1.14 0.53
CA HIS A 44 -5.00 0.65 0.21
C HIS A 44 -4.67 -0.52 1.13
N ALA A 45 -4.23 -1.64 0.56
CA ALA A 45 -3.69 -2.73 1.34
C ALA A 45 -2.43 -2.26 2.07
N ALA A 46 -2.37 -2.43 3.39
CA ALA A 46 -1.13 -2.26 4.12
C ALA A 46 -0.14 -3.38 3.67
N PRO A 47 1.16 -3.08 3.57
CA PRO A 47 2.16 -4.11 3.29
C PRO A 47 2.19 -5.14 4.41
N VAL A 48 2.32 -6.41 4.04
CA VAL A 48 2.48 -7.56 4.95
C VAL A 48 3.94 -7.99 4.90
N THR A 49 4.60 -8.06 6.06
CA THR A 49 5.99 -8.53 6.17
C THR A 49 6.06 -9.89 6.85
N VAL A 50 6.64 -10.86 6.15
CA VAL A 50 7.03 -12.15 6.68
C VAL A 50 8.46 -12.07 7.19
N ASN A 51 8.61 -12.01 8.51
CA ASN A 51 9.89 -12.25 9.19
C ASN A 51 9.95 -13.70 9.68
N PHE A 52 11.16 -14.25 9.82
CA PHE A 52 11.36 -15.64 10.23
C PHE A 52 11.93 -15.77 11.66
N ASN A 53 11.92 -14.68 12.44
CA ASN A 53 12.55 -14.61 13.76
C ASN A 53 11.99 -15.58 14.79
N SER A 54 10.69 -15.89 14.73
CA SER A 54 10.02 -16.84 15.63
C SER A 54 10.00 -18.27 15.11
N LEU A 55 10.56 -18.52 13.91
CA LEU A 55 10.40 -19.79 13.21
C LEU A 55 11.63 -20.68 13.37
N SER A 56 11.40 -21.94 13.70
CA SER A 56 12.42 -22.97 13.76
C SER A 56 11.93 -24.21 13.04
N PHE A 57 12.39 -24.41 11.81
CA PHE A 57 12.21 -25.66 11.08
C PHE A 57 13.47 -25.98 10.29
N SER A 58 13.63 -27.25 9.96
CA SER A 58 14.73 -27.73 9.13
C SER A 58 14.21 -28.74 8.12
N ASN A 59 14.73 -28.66 6.90
CA ASN A 59 14.55 -29.68 5.87
C ASN A 59 13.09 -29.93 5.47
N VAL A 60 12.34 -28.85 5.21
CA VAL A 60 10.97 -28.92 4.70
C VAL A 60 10.94 -28.57 3.21
N SER A 61 10.05 -29.21 2.43
CA SER A 61 9.93 -28.91 1.00
C SER A 61 9.20 -27.59 0.73
N SER A 62 8.33 -27.17 1.65
CA SER A 62 7.64 -25.89 1.60
C SER A 62 7.24 -25.40 2.99
N TYR A 63 6.97 -24.10 3.10
CA TYR A 63 6.48 -23.46 4.31
C TYR A 63 5.48 -22.36 3.96
N THR A 64 4.28 -22.41 4.56
CA THR A 64 3.22 -21.43 4.30
C THR A 64 2.96 -20.57 5.54
N THR A 65 2.96 -19.25 5.38
CA THR A 65 2.60 -18.29 6.43
C THR A 65 2.09 -17.00 5.83
N GLN A 66 1.17 -16.32 6.53
CA GLN A 66 0.64 -15.01 6.12
C GLN A 66 0.25 -14.91 4.63
N GLY A 67 -0.35 -15.98 4.07
CA GLY A 67 -0.77 -16.02 2.67
C GLY A 67 0.36 -16.28 1.66
N VAL A 68 1.59 -16.56 2.10
CA VAL A 68 2.73 -16.84 1.21
C VAL A 68 3.23 -18.27 1.43
N THR A 69 3.43 -19.01 0.35
CA THR A 69 4.05 -20.34 0.36
C THR A 69 5.47 -20.26 -0.22
N PHE A 70 6.46 -20.53 0.62
CA PHE A 70 7.88 -20.57 0.27
C PHE A 70 8.32 -21.99 -0.09
N SER A 71 9.16 -22.13 -1.11
CA SER A 71 9.79 -23.39 -1.56
C SER A 71 11.13 -23.11 -2.25
N LYS A 72 11.94 -24.14 -2.55
CA LYS A 72 13.23 -24.00 -3.23
C LYS A 72 13.46 -25.08 -4.29
N GLY A 73 12.67 -25.06 -5.37
CA GLY A 73 12.81 -26.01 -6.48
C GLY A 73 12.80 -27.48 -6.02
N SER A 74 13.88 -28.21 -6.31
CA SER A 74 14.08 -29.60 -5.87
C SER A 74 14.72 -29.72 -4.48
N ALA A 75 15.18 -28.62 -3.89
CA ALA A 75 15.82 -28.57 -2.59
C ALA A 75 14.82 -28.24 -1.46
N ASN A 76 15.15 -28.70 -0.25
CA ASN A 76 14.42 -28.33 0.95
C ASN A 76 14.94 -27.01 1.54
N ILE A 77 14.05 -26.32 2.24
CA ILE A 77 14.32 -25.08 2.98
C ILE A 77 14.44 -25.35 4.49
N SER A 78 15.21 -24.50 5.15
CA SER A 78 15.39 -24.46 6.61
C SER A 78 15.37 -23.02 7.10
N THR A 79 15.21 -22.79 8.40
CA THR A 79 15.52 -21.49 9.00
C THR A 79 16.90 -21.50 9.65
N ASP A 80 17.69 -20.45 9.40
CA ASP A 80 19.05 -20.31 9.93
C ASP A 80 19.36 -18.83 10.21
N ARG A 81 20.46 -18.55 10.92
CA ARG A 81 20.91 -17.18 11.19
C ARG A 81 21.42 -16.52 9.91
N THR A 82 20.83 -15.38 9.60
CA THR A 82 21.27 -14.51 8.50
C THR A 82 22.58 -13.81 8.86
N PRO A 83 23.24 -13.17 7.89
CA PRO A 83 24.42 -12.32 8.10
C PRO A 83 24.18 -11.17 9.11
N THR A 84 22.94 -10.70 9.26
CA THR A 84 22.55 -9.65 10.23
C THR A 84 22.18 -10.20 11.61
N GLY A 85 22.20 -11.52 11.79
CA GLY A 85 21.94 -12.20 13.06
C GLY A 85 20.46 -12.52 13.33
N SER A 86 19.53 -12.04 12.50
CA SER A 86 18.13 -12.46 12.47
C SER A 86 18.00 -13.92 12.00
N ARG A 87 16.81 -14.51 12.08
CA ARG A 87 16.53 -15.78 11.38
C ARG A 87 15.91 -15.49 10.03
N GLY A 88 16.40 -16.19 9.01
CA GLY A 88 15.88 -16.16 7.64
C GLY A 88 15.77 -17.56 7.05
N LEU A 89 15.25 -17.64 5.84
CA LEU A 89 15.25 -18.86 5.03
C LEU A 89 16.64 -19.14 4.48
N SER A 90 17.02 -20.40 4.51
CA SER A 90 18.23 -20.93 3.87
C SER A 90 17.91 -22.24 3.14
N GLY A 91 18.70 -22.57 2.12
CA GLY A 91 18.62 -23.89 1.50
C GLY A 91 19.39 -24.92 2.32
N THR A 92 18.89 -26.16 2.35
CA THR A 92 19.59 -27.28 3.00
C THR A 92 20.84 -27.76 2.25
N SER A 93 20.94 -27.43 0.96
CA SER A 93 22.10 -27.71 0.13
C SER A 93 22.53 -26.45 -0.63
N PHE A 94 23.77 -26.03 -0.39
CA PHE A 94 24.43 -24.92 -1.10
C PHE A 94 25.05 -25.35 -2.45
N SER A 95 24.78 -26.58 -2.90
CA SER A 95 25.16 -27.06 -4.23
C SER A 95 24.01 -27.04 -5.24
N SER A 96 22.77 -26.84 -4.78
CA SER A 96 21.62 -26.73 -5.68
C SER A 96 21.57 -25.33 -6.29
N ALA A 97 21.39 -25.28 -7.61
CA ALA A 97 21.13 -24.04 -8.34
C ALA A 97 19.67 -23.55 -8.19
N ASP A 98 18.87 -24.19 -7.34
CA ASP A 98 17.45 -23.85 -7.21
C ASP A 98 17.26 -22.54 -6.44
N PRO A 99 16.58 -21.53 -7.03
CA PRO A 99 16.21 -20.33 -6.32
C PRO A 99 15.01 -20.60 -5.39
N PHE A 100 14.77 -19.68 -4.46
CA PHE A 100 13.54 -19.68 -3.69
C PHE A 100 12.37 -19.22 -4.56
N LYS A 101 11.19 -19.79 -4.31
CA LYS A 101 9.90 -19.37 -4.87
C LYS A 101 8.94 -19.02 -3.73
N ALA A 102 8.34 -17.84 -3.80
CA ALA A 102 7.31 -17.37 -2.88
C ALA A 102 5.99 -17.15 -3.65
N VAL A 103 5.03 -18.06 -3.47
CA VAL A 103 3.69 -17.98 -4.06
C VAL A 103 2.78 -17.17 -3.15
N ILE A 104 2.12 -16.14 -3.67
CA ILE A 104 1.33 -15.18 -2.88
C ILE A 104 -0.15 -15.43 -3.14
N ALA A 105 -0.88 -15.90 -2.13
CA ALA A 105 -2.31 -16.14 -2.23
C ALA A 105 -3.07 -14.82 -2.50
N GLY A 106 -3.84 -14.78 -3.59
CA GLY A 106 -4.56 -13.59 -4.03
C GLY A 106 -3.69 -12.55 -4.79
N GLY A 107 -2.39 -12.78 -4.90
CA GLY A 107 -1.45 -11.92 -5.60
C GLY A 107 -1.08 -10.61 -4.88
N ALA A 108 -0.20 -9.84 -5.50
CA ALA A 108 0.39 -8.63 -4.97
C ALA A 108 0.58 -7.53 -6.04
N LYS A 109 0.76 -6.30 -5.55
CA LYS A 109 1.17 -5.10 -6.31
C LYS A 109 2.66 -4.77 -6.17
N SER A 110 3.27 -5.27 -5.12
CA SER A 110 4.69 -5.11 -4.86
C SER A 110 5.23 -6.27 -4.05
N VAL A 111 6.49 -6.57 -4.24
CA VAL A 111 7.25 -7.56 -3.48
C VAL A 111 8.63 -6.98 -3.18
N SER A 112 9.11 -7.16 -1.95
CA SER A 112 10.50 -6.97 -1.59
C SER A 112 11.01 -8.12 -0.72
N VAL A 113 12.32 -8.35 -0.77
CA VAL A 113 13.00 -9.38 0.03
C VAL A 113 14.42 -8.95 0.34
N ASP A 114 14.88 -9.22 1.55
CA ASP A 114 16.28 -9.05 1.92
C ASP A 114 17.05 -10.32 1.56
N LEU A 115 18.12 -10.19 0.78
CA LEU A 115 18.98 -11.30 0.37
C LEU A 115 20.43 -11.04 0.73
N GLY A 116 21.17 -12.08 1.12
CA GLY A 116 22.58 -11.94 1.46
C GLY A 116 23.27 -13.23 1.83
N ASP A 117 24.59 -13.18 2.01
CA ASP A 117 25.44 -14.32 2.33
C ASP A 117 26.48 -13.96 3.41
N ASN A 118 27.33 -14.92 3.78
CA ASN A 118 28.35 -14.74 4.82
C ASN A 118 29.69 -14.17 4.31
N GLY A 119 29.76 -13.70 3.06
CA GLY A 119 30.90 -12.96 2.50
C GLY A 119 32.03 -13.84 1.98
N ASN A 120 31.73 -15.06 1.54
CA ASN A 120 32.75 -16.00 1.04
C ASN A 120 33.15 -15.72 -0.42
N ASP A 121 32.20 -15.27 -1.23
CA ASP A 121 32.39 -14.93 -2.64
C ASP A 121 31.48 -13.78 -3.06
N LEU A 122 31.67 -13.29 -4.29
CA LEU A 122 30.81 -12.26 -4.87
C LEU A 122 29.57 -12.94 -5.44
N ASP A 123 28.42 -12.63 -4.86
CA ASP A 123 27.13 -13.12 -5.34
C ASP A 123 26.41 -12.06 -6.17
N ARG A 124 25.75 -12.51 -7.24
CA ARG A 124 24.78 -11.68 -7.95
C ARG A 124 23.38 -12.08 -7.53
N ILE A 125 22.86 -11.44 -6.50
CA ILE A 125 21.49 -11.67 -6.02
C ILE A 125 20.46 -11.10 -6.99
N PHE A 126 19.29 -11.73 -7.05
CA PHE A 126 18.20 -11.32 -7.93
C PHE A 126 16.82 -11.53 -7.30
N LEU A 127 15.86 -10.77 -7.81
CA LEU A 127 14.42 -10.92 -7.57
C LEU A 127 13.72 -10.80 -8.93
N SER A 128 12.89 -11.79 -9.26
CA SER A 128 11.98 -11.75 -10.41
C SER A 128 10.55 -11.97 -9.94
N VAL A 129 9.59 -11.26 -10.53
CA VAL A 129 8.16 -11.40 -10.25
C VAL A 129 7.41 -11.87 -11.49
N PHE A 130 6.38 -12.68 -11.27
CA PHE A 130 5.63 -13.36 -12.32
C PHE A 130 4.14 -13.18 -12.09
N ASP A 131 3.37 -13.20 -13.17
CA ASP A 131 1.91 -13.29 -13.11
C ASP A 131 1.43 -14.75 -12.90
N ALA A 132 0.12 -14.98 -12.99
CA ALA A 132 -0.47 -16.29 -12.79
C ALA A 132 -0.30 -17.25 -13.99
N ASP A 133 0.09 -16.71 -15.15
CA ASP A 133 0.30 -17.45 -16.40
C ASP A 133 1.80 -17.74 -16.66
N ASP A 134 2.62 -17.60 -15.62
CA ASP A 134 4.08 -17.75 -15.64
C ASP A 134 4.83 -16.76 -16.54
N ASN A 135 4.22 -15.62 -16.89
CA ASN A 135 4.96 -14.55 -17.58
C ASN A 135 5.78 -13.73 -16.60
N ILE A 136 7.00 -13.36 -17.02
CA ILE A 136 7.84 -12.47 -16.24
C ILE A 136 7.33 -11.03 -16.33
N LEU A 137 7.03 -10.43 -15.18
CA LEU A 137 6.63 -9.03 -15.09
C LEU A 137 7.85 -8.13 -14.98
N GLY A 138 8.87 -8.57 -14.23
CA GLY A 138 10.12 -7.84 -14.10
C GLY A 138 11.17 -8.59 -13.29
N THR A 139 12.41 -8.11 -13.41
CA THR A 139 13.59 -8.62 -12.70
C THR A 139 14.45 -7.46 -12.23
N THR A 140 15.00 -7.57 -11.03
CA THR A 140 16.10 -6.73 -10.54
C THR A 140 17.22 -7.62 -10.01
N ALA A 141 18.46 -7.18 -10.16
CA ALA A 141 19.65 -7.90 -9.68
C ALA A 141 20.77 -6.94 -9.34
N ILE A 142 21.56 -7.28 -8.33
CA ILE A 142 22.74 -6.51 -7.89
C ILE A 142 23.86 -7.46 -7.52
N ASN A 143 25.10 -7.05 -7.79
CA ASN A 143 26.26 -7.72 -7.21
C ASN A 143 26.35 -7.31 -5.74
N CYS A 144 26.21 -8.27 -4.84
CA CYS A 144 26.30 -8.05 -3.41
C CYS A 144 27.40 -8.92 -2.80
N CYS A 145 27.68 -8.59 -1.54
CA CYS A 145 28.21 -9.52 -0.56
C CYS A 145 29.63 -10.06 -0.79
N GLY A 146 30.34 -9.59 -1.82
CA GLY A 146 31.75 -9.91 -2.03
C GLY A 146 32.67 -9.36 -0.92
N GLY A 147 33.75 -10.08 -0.64
CA GLY A 147 34.91 -9.57 0.11
C GLY A 147 34.73 -9.55 1.63
N SER A 148 34.42 -10.69 2.25
CA SER A 148 34.22 -10.85 3.71
C SER A 148 33.06 -10.04 4.30
N SER A 149 32.27 -9.39 3.46
CA SER A 149 31.16 -8.53 3.86
C SER A 149 29.91 -9.36 4.15
N ARG A 150 29.52 -9.44 5.43
CA ARG A 150 28.27 -10.05 5.88
C ARG A 150 27.15 -9.04 5.76
N THR A 151 26.44 -9.06 4.64
CA THR A 151 25.40 -8.06 4.34
C THR A 151 24.14 -8.69 3.80
N MET A 152 23.00 -8.09 4.14
CA MET A 152 21.70 -8.35 3.52
C MET A 152 21.32 -7.10 2.72
N VAL A 153 20.79 -7.27 1.51
CA VAL A 153 20.38 -6.20 0.60
C VAL A 153 18.93 -6.43 0.21
N THR A 154 18.13 -5.38 0.32
CA THR A 154 16.72 -5.40 -0.10
C THR A 154 16.62 -5.27 -1.62
N LEU A 155 15.97 -6.23 -2.26
CA LEU A 155 15.48 -6.11 -3.64
C LEU A 155 13.98 -5.86 -3.61
N SER A 156 13.48 -5.00 -4.49
CA SER A 156 12.05 -4.65 -4.54
C SER A 156 11.59 -4.44 -5.99
N LEU A 157 10.37 -4.89 -6.28
CA LEU A 157 9.67 -4.71 -7.55
C LEU A 157 8.20 -4.38 -7.30
N ALA A 158 7.61 -3.53 -8.14
CA ALA A 158 6.20 -3.16 -8.10
C ALA A 158 5.57 -3.32 -9.49
N PHE A 159 4.56 -4.19 -9.58
CA PHE A 159 3.82 -4.51 -10.79
C PHE A 159 2.40 -4.90 -10.39
N GLU A 160 1.43 -4.65 -11.27
CA GLU A 160 0.08 -5.17 -11.08
C GLU A 160 0.07 -6.70 -11.27
N ASN A 161 -0.80 -7.41 -10.55
CA ASN A 161 -1.05 -8.85 -10.72
C ASN A 161 0.15 -9.79 -10.50
N ILE A 162 1.06 -9.47 -9.57
CA ILE A 162 2.12 -10.41 -9.17
C ILE A 162 1.48 -11.63 -8.49
N SER A 163 1.70 -12.83 -9.02
CA SER A 163 1.23 -14.09 -8.43
C SER A 163 2.30 -14.75 -7.56
N TYR A 164 3.56 -14.69 -8.02
CA TYR A 164 4.68 -15.22 -7.25
C TYR A 164 6.00 -14.50 -7.56
N ALA A 165 6.97 -14.68 -6.68
CA ALA A 165 8.33 -14.20 -6.84
C ALA A 165 9.33 -15.36 -6.84
N ILE A 166 10.40 -15.23 -7.61
CA ILE A 166 11.58 -16.09 -7.57
C ILE A 166 12.78 -15.24 -7.20
N PHE A 167 13.57 -15.68 -6.23
CA PHE A 167 14.73 -14.94 -5.74
C PHE A 167 15.85 -15.87 -5.27
N GLY A 168 17.08 -15.34 -5.30
CA GLY A 168 18.28 -16.12 -5.00
C GLY A 168 19.52 -15.45 -5.58
N THR A 169 20.50 -16.24 -6.02
CA THR A 169 21.69 -15.80 -6.76
C THR A 169 21.74 -16.36 -8.17
N ILE A 170 22.40 -15.61 -9.06
CA ILE A 170 22.72 -16.01 -10.42
C ILE A 170 24.25 -16.15 -10.51
N GLY A 171 24.72 -17.34 -10.86
CA GLY A 171 26.16 -17.62 -10.91
C GLY A 171 26.76 -17.90 -9.52
N GLY A 172 28.04 -17.57 -9.34
CA GLY A 172 28.79 -17.84 -8.10
C GLY A 172 29.46 -19.21 -8.05
N LEU A 173 30.44 -19.36 -7.16
CA LEU A 173 31.05 -20.66 -6.87
C LEU A 173 30.08 -21.54 -6.07
N TYR A 174 29.30 -20.92 -5.19
CA TYR A 174 28.29 -21.57 -4.36
C TYR A 174 26.88 -21.16 -4.80
N LYS A 175 26.35 -21.91 -5.78
CA LYS A 175 25.06 -21.59 -6.40
C LYS A 175 23.95 -21.51 -5.34
N ASN A 176 23.19 -20.41 -5.36
CA ASN A 176 22.06 -20.16 -4.46
C ASN A 176 22.38 -20.36 -2.97
N SER A 177 23.61 -19.99 -2.57
CA SER A 177 24.08 -19.98 -1.17
C SER A 177 23.75 -18.69 -0.43
N VAL A 178 22.51 -18.24 -0.55
CA VAL A 178 22.01 -17.03 0.09
C VAL A 178 20.91 -17.30 1.11
N TYR A 179 20.85 -16.42 2.08
CA TYR A 179 19.77 -16.27 3.03
C TYR A 179 18.71 -15.31 2.47
N ALA A 180 17.45 -15.56 2.81
CA ALA A 180 16.34 -14.65 2.53
C ALA A 180 15.59 -14.28 3.82
N ASP A 181 15.29 -13.01 4.02
CA ASP A 181 14.55 -12.51 5.18
C ASP A 181 13.61 -11.36 4.77
N ASN A 182 12.73 -10.96 5.70
CA ASN A 182 11.82 -9.81 5.56
C ASN A 182 11.09 -9.76 4.22
N PHE A 183 10.50 -10.89 3.81
CA PHE A 183 9.70 -10.93 2.59
C PHE A 183 8.45 -10.08 2.78
N THR A 184 8.35 -8.96 2.08
CA THR A 184 7.24 -8.02 2.18
C THR A 184 6.46 -7.99 0.88
N TYR A 185 5.14 -7.96 0.95
CA TYR A 185 4.29 -7.77 -0.21
C TYR A 185 3.09 -6.87 0.11
N THR A 186 2.60 -6.15 -0.89
CA THR A 186 1.32 -5.43 -0.81
C THR A 186 0.28 -6.21 -1.59
N ALA A 187 -0.72 -6.77 -0.90
CA ALA A 187 -1.74 -7.61 -1.52
C ALA A 187 -2.58 -6.86 -2.57
N ASN A 188 -3.08 -7.59 -3.57
CA ASN A 188 -4.16 -7.12 -4.41
C ASN A 188 -5.46 -7.10 -3.57
N VAL A 189 -5.83 -5.92 -3.08
CA VAL A 189 -7.17 -5.74 -2.53
C VAL A 189 -8.14 -5.56 -3.69
N SER A 190 -9.08 -6.49 -3.82
CA SER A 190 -10.31 -6.18 -4.55
C SER A 190 -10.95 -5.01 -3.81
N GLU A 191 -11.15 -3.89 -4.49
CA GLU A 191 -11.97 -2.81 -3.96
C GLU A 191 -13.33 -3.42 -3.63
N VAL A 192 -13.63 -3.58 -2.33
CA VAL A 192 -14.97 -3.98 -1.92
C VAL A 192 -15.83 -2.78 -2.24
N PRO A 193 -16.80 -2.88 -3.18
CA PRO A 193 -17.69 -1.78 -3.47
C PRO A 193 -18.30 -1.35 -2.14
N LEU A 194 -18.22 -0.04 -1.82
CA LEU A 194 -18.82 0.50 -0.61
C LEU A 194 -20.23 -0.10 -0.49
N PRO A 195 -20.55 -0.79 0.62
CA PRO A 195 -21.79 -1.53 0.69
C PRO A 195 -22.93 -0.60 0.31
N ALA A 196 -23.95 -1.10 -0.40
CA ALA A 196 -25.18 -0.34 -0.63
C ALA A 196 -25.74 0.26 0.68
N ALA A 197 -25.33 -0.26 1.84
CA ALA A 197 -25.51 0.36 3.15
C ALA A 197 -25.09 1.84 3.22
N ALA A 198 -24.00 2.28 2.58
CA ALA A 198 -23.65 3.71 2.53
C ALA A 198 -24.74 4.54 1.82
N TRP A 199 -25.28 4.02 0.70
CA TRP A 199 -26.40 4.62 -0.01
C TRP A 199 -27.72 4.52 0.77
N LEU A 200 -27.97 3.42 1.48
CA LEU A 200 -29.14 3.24 2.36
C LEU A 200 -29.07 4.16 3.58
N PHE A 201 -27.88 4.35 4.16
CA PHE A 201 -27.67 5.23 5.29
C PHE A 201 -27.86 6.69 4.86
N ALA A 202 -27.31 7.06 3.71
CA ALA A 202 -27.52 8.38 3.12
C ALA A 202 -29.00 8.65 2.81
N SER A 203 -29.70 7.72 2.16
CA SER A 203 -31.12 7.87 1.82
C SER A 203 -32.03 7.84 3.05
N GLY A 204 -31.73 7.00 4.04
CA GLY A 204 -32.41 6.97 5.33
C GLY A 204 -32.28 8.31 6.08
N LEU A 205 -31.07 8.87 6.13
CA LEU A 205 -30.83 10.17 6.78
C LEU A 205 -31.58 11.31 6.07
N MET A 206 -31.62 11.31 4.74
CA MET A 206 -32.44 12.26 3.97
C MET A 206 -33.94 12.08 4.27
N GLY A 207 -34.42 10.84 4.38
CA GLY A 207 -35.80 10.54 4.78
C GLY A 207 -36.17 11.11 6.14
N PHE A 208 -35.34 10.90 7.16
CA PHE A 208 -35.58 11.41 8.52
C PHE A 208 -35.56 12.94 8.60
N THR A 209 -34.63 13.60 7.90
CA THR A 209 -34.59 15.07 7.86
C THR A 209 -35.81 15.68 7.18
N ALA A 210 -36.33 15.05 6.12
CA ALA A 210 -37.56 15.47 5.46
C ALA A 210 -38.79 15.33 6.37
N MET A 211 -38.89 14.24 7.14
CA MET A 211 -40.00 14.05 8.10
C MET A 211 -39.96 15.09 9.24
N ARG A 212 -38.77 15.44 9.75
CA ARG A 212 -38.62 16.46 10.82
C ARG A 212 -39.17 17.84 10.41
N ARG A 213 -39.04 18.23 9.14
CA ARG A 213 -39.58 19.51 8.63
C ARG A 213 -41.11 19.54 8.67
N ARG A 214 -41.78 18.42 8.41
CA ARG A 214 -43.25 18.35 8.44
C ARG A 214 -43.83 18.46 9.85
N TYR A 215 -43.12 18.01 10.86
CA TYR A 215 -43.58 18.09 12.25
C TYR A 215 -43.67 19.54 12.76
N ASN A 216 -42.68 20.38 12.40
CA ASN A 216 -42.64 21.78 12.83
C ASN A 216 -43.62 22.71 12.10
N LEU A 217 -44.21 22.27 10.97
CA LEU A 217 -45.21 23.05 10.21
C LEU A 217 -46.64 22.91 10.74
N LYS A 218 -46.87 22.03 11.72
CA LYS A 218 -48.19 21.81 12.35
C LYS A 218 -48.32 22.46 13.74
N LYS A 219 -47.35 23.29 14.14
CA LYS A 219 -47.36 24.12 15.34
C LYS A 219 -47.47 25.57 14.92
#